data_AF-A0A146FPD1-F1
#
_entry.id   AF-A0A146FPD1-F1
#
_cell.length_a   1.000
_cell.length_b   1.000
_cell.length_c   1.000
_cell.angle_alpha   90.00
_cell.angle_beta   90.00
_cell.angle_gamma   90.00
#
_symmetry.space_group_name_H-M   'P 1'
#
loop_
_entity.id
_entity.type
_entity.pdbx_description
1 polymer ?
#
loop_
_entity_poly.entity_id
_entity_poly.type
_entity_poly.pdbx_seq_one_letter_code
_entity_poly.pdbx_strand_id
1 'polypeptide(L)'
;MKSATPFLAAAGVAAAKNCSVDNIARFLPKNATVFYANYYEKGYNFTPPIEYNYGLTSDPMGISAYELPLAGCVAQANISLPNNTQHSVGLVLPDEWNGRFMAVGNGEFAGSVGWSSIINTMWYGFASVSTDTGHEGNNGSFGYHNEAALTNWGYRALHDAVVNGKKVTEGYYGKDISYSYYRGCSAGGKQGFKEVEMFPDDFDGVVAGAPAWWTSHQQLWNVLTAIWNLPETADYHVSDAQMTAVQDEILKQCDPQDGLKDNILQNPFGCVFDPVPVMCNATSSNNTCVTPAQLKTVNKLFNPWYEANDTLIFPGYTLGTEVGAPSLDDDFVTYIQYMLQIGGDWTWKDWNPDLVALSDKINPGNATADDFDISPFYKKGGKLLHYHGYSDPSIATGSSVYLYNHIQEALRPQDIPIDDFYRFFLIPGMEHCTGTPSDQDAPYYMNGDSQAASLSGTVFGVPGFNDPKHDLVLAIMNWVENGTAPDYLIPTKFKNDDVADGVDKQRPICPYPQLARYKGSGDVDKAENWYCGTLY
;
A
#
# COMPACT_ATOMS: atom_id res chain seq x y z
N MET A 1 24.75 39.17 -15.36
CA MET A 1 24.94 40.05 -14.19
C MET A 1 23.81 41.07 -14.12
N LYS A 2 22.76 40.77 -13.36
CA LYS A 2 21.97 41.75 -12.60
C LYS A 2 21.52 41.02 -11.34
N SER A 3 22.16 41.41 -10.25
CA SER A 3 21.98 40.89 -8.91
C SER A 3 20.58 41.26 -8.41
N ALA A 4 19.75 40.26 -8.10
CA ALA A 4 18.56 40.44 -7.29
C ALA A 4 18.89 39.90 -5.89
N THR A 5 19.04 40.82 -4.94
CA THR A 5 19.21 40.53 -3.52
C THR A 5 17.91 39.94 -2.98
N PRO A 6 17.92 38.81 -2.25
CA PRO A 6 16.74 38.39 -1.51
C PRO A 6 16.71 39.18 -0.20
N PHE A 7 15.72 40.05 -0.06
CA PHE A 7 15.32 40.58 1.24
C PHE A 7 13.94 40.01 1.57
N LEU A 8 13.80 39.57 2.83
CA LEU A 8 12.62 39.03 3.53
C LEU A 8 12.52 37.50 3.62
N ALA A 9 13.38 36.92 4.45
CA ALA A 9 13.10 35.69 5.20
C ALA A 9 13.39 35.96 6.68
N ALA A 10 12.48 36.66 7.37
CA ALA A 10 12.60 36.90 8.81
C ALA A 10 11.26 36.79 9.58
N ALA A 11 10.13 36.68 8.88
CA ALA A 11 8.82 36.54 9.52
C ALA A 11 8.39 35.07 9.72
N GLY A 12 8.95 34.11 8.98
CA GLY A 12 8.55 32.69 9.07
C GLY A 12 9.14 31.92 10.25
N VAL A 13 10.31 32.32 10.76
CA VAL A 13 11.05 31.55 11.78
C VAL A 13 10.44 31.69 13.19
N ALA A 14 9.63 32.72 13.44
CA ALA A 14 9.10 32.99 14.78
C ALA A 14 7.82 32.21 15.12
N ALA A 15 7.04 31.77 14.13
CA ALA A 15 5.80 31.02 14.35
C ALA A 15 6.05 29.52 14.64
N ALA A 16 7.11 28.94 14.05
CA ALA A 16 7.47 27.52 14.16
C ALA A 16 7.99 27.07 15.55
N LYS A 17 8.06 27.96 16.55
CA LYS A 17 8.55 27.63 17.90
C LYS A 17 7.48 27.40 18.96
N ASN A 18 6.19 27.52 18.65
CA ASN A 18 5.12 27.29 19.63
C ASN A 18 4.53 25.88 19.54
N CYS A 19 5.40 24.87 19.60
CA CYS A 19 4.97 23.48 19.75
C CYS A 19 4.55 23.24 21.21
N SER A 20 3.26 23.34 21.48
CA SER A 20 2.69 23.11 22.80
C SER A 20 1.26 22.60 22.70
N VAL A 21 0.83 21.85 23.72
CA VAL A 21 -0.52 21.28 23.84
C VAL A 21 -1.58 22.36 23.62
N ASP A 22 -1.45 23.50 24.32
CA ASP A 22 -2.38 24.62 24.23
C ASP A 22 -2.44 25.25 22.83
N ASN A 23 -1.33 25.23 22.08
CA ASN A 23 -1.30 25.80 20.74
C ASN A 23 -2.00 24.89 19.74
N ILE A 24 -1.68 23.58 19.75
CA ILE A 24 -2.31 22.59 18.85
C ILE A 24 -3.82 22.48 19.15
N ALA A 25 -4.20 22.46 20.43
CA ALA A 25 -5.60 22.32 20.84
C ALA A 25 -6.52 23.45 20.34
N ARG A 26 -5.98 24.64 20.03
CA ARG A 26 -6.77 25.78 19.52
C ARG A 26 -7.35 25.54 18.13
N PHE A 27 -6.70 24.67 17.34
CA PHE A 27 -7.08 24.40 15.95
C PHE A 27 -7.89 23.10 15.79
N LEU A 28 -7.93 22.29 16.85
CA LEU A 28 -8.72 21.08 16.93
C LEU A 28 -10.15 21.37 17.44
N PRO A 29 -11.11 20.48 17.16
CA PRO A 29 -12.47 20.65 17.66
C PRO A 29 -12.52 20.53 19.19
N LYS A 30 -13.53 21.11 19.83
CA LYS A 30 -13.64 21.21 21.30
C LYS A 30 -13.71 19.85 22.02
N ASN A 31 -14.05 18.80 21.30
CA ASN A 31 -14.10 17.41 21.75
C ASN A 31 -12.78 16.66 21.52
N ALA A 32 -11.69 17.38 21.23
CA ALA A 32 -10.36 16.81 21.12
C ALA A 32 -9.56 17.01 22.42
N THR A 33 -8.68 16.04 22.72
CA THR A 33 -7.67 16.13 23.77
C THR A 33 -6.30 15.96 23.14
N VAL A 34 -5.43 16.96 23.28
CA VAL A 34 -4.03 16.86 22.83
C VAL A 34 -3.23 16.23 23.97
N PHE A 35 -2.61 15.07 23.71
CA PHE A 35 -1.82 14.34 24.71
C PHE A 35 -0.46 15.00 24.91
N TYR A 36 0.23 15.30 23.80
CA TYR A 36 1.50 16.01 23.80
C TYR A 36 1.68 16.78 22.50
N ALA A 37 2.55 17.77 22.55
CA ALA A 37 3.09 18.47 21.39
C ALA A 37 4.49 18.97 21.78
N ASN A 38 5.53 18.31 21.26
CA ASN A 38 6.92 18.58 21.61
C ASN A 38 7.74 18.94 20.38
N TYR A 39 8.63 19.91 20.56
CA TYR A 39 9.59 20.29 19.54
C TYR A 39 10.81 19.38 19.59
N TYR A 40 11.29 18.96 18.43
CA TYR A 40 12.46 18.12 18.27
C TYR A 40 13.39 18.71 17.22
N GLU A 41 14.69 18.62 17.48
CA GLU A 41 15.73 18.99 16.54
C GLU A 41 15.89 17.93 15.44
N LYS A 42 16.46 18.31 14.29
CA LYS A 42 16.86 17.37 13.24
C LYS A 42 17.82 16.32 13.80
N GLY A 43 17.64 15.06 13.40
CA GLY A 43 18.43 13.91 13.85
C GLY A 43 18.02 13.36 15.21
N TYR A 44 16.97 13.92 15.84
CA TYR A 44 16.44 13.36 17.08
C TYR A 44 15.71 12.04 16.81
N ASN A 45 15.96 11.03 17.64
CA ASN A 45 15.26 9.75 17.60
C ASN A 45 13.99 9.83 18.45
N PHE A 46 12.87 10.13 17.80
CA PHE A 46 11.57 10.24 18.44
C PHE A 46 10.95 8.86 18.70
N THR A 47 10.57 8.62 19.95
CA THR A 47 9.81 7.44 20.37
C THR A 47 8.39 7.86 20.74
N PRO A 48 7.35 7.37 20.03
CA PRO A 48 5.97 7.60 20.42
C PRO A 48 5.71 7.08 21.84
N PRO A 49 5.08 7.86 22.74
CA PRO A 49 4.76 7.39 24.08
C PRO A 49 3.80 6.19 24.03
N ILE A 50 4.20 5.08 24.65
CA ILE A 50 3.47 3.80 24.58
C ILE A 50 2.06 3.88 25.19
N GLU A 51 1.86 4.76 26.17
CA GLU A 51 0.59 4.98 26.85
C GLU A 51 -0.52 5.58 25.97
N TYR A 52 -0.17 6.06 24.77
CA TYR A 52 -1.11 6.60 23.77
C TYR A 52 -1.04 5.84 22.44
N ASN A 53 -0.28 4.75 22.42
CA ASN A 53 0.04 4.00 21.21
C ASN A 53 0.09 2.51 21.51
N TYR A 54 -0.90 1.99 22.24
CA TYR A 54 -0.96 0.56 22.58
C TYR A 54 -0.96 -0.34 21.33
N GLY A 55 -1.53 0.15 20.22
CA GLY A 55 -1.46 -0.53 18.91
C GLY A 55 -0.07 -0.58 18.27
N LEU A 56 0.94 0.15 18.78
CA LEU A 56 2.35 0.00 18.34
C LEU A 56 3.08 -1.16 19.04
N THR A 57 2.48 -1.78 20.07
CA THR A 57 3.12 -2.90 20.79
C THR A 57 3.26 -4.17 19.95
N SER A 58 2.68 -4.17 18.75
CA SER A 58 2.78 -5.23 17.74
C SER A 58 3.48 -4.78 16.45
N ASP A 59 4.28 -3.69 16.45
CA ASP A 59 5.09 -3.34 15.27
C ASP A 59 6.01 -4.53 14.92
N PRO A 60 5.77 -5.24 13.80
CA PRO A 60 6.53 -6.43 13.43
C PRO A 60 8.02 -6.14 13.23
N MET A 61 8.36 -4.86 12.96
CA MET A 61 9.72 -4.42 12.70
C MET A 61 10.48 -4.01 13.97
N GLY A 62 9.82 -3.94 15.13
CA GLY A 62 10.44 -3.56 16.40
C GLY A 62 10.99 -2.12 16.43
N ILE A 63 10.50 -1.23 15.56
CA ILE A 63 10.97 0.15 15.46
C ILE A 63 10.31 0.97 16.56
N SER A 64 11.05 1.19 17.64
CA SER A 64 10.61 2.01 18.76
C SER A 64 11.02 3.49 18.65
N ALA A 65 11.84 3.85 17.66
CA ALA A 65 12.32 5.20 17.49
C ALA A 65 12.52 5.58 16.02
N TYR A 66 12.20 6.82 15.68
CA TYR A 66 12.22 7.36 14.33
C TYR A 66 13.12 8.59 14.29
N GLU A 67 14.15 8.58 13.46
CA GLU A 67 15.03 9.74 13.28
C GLU A 67 14.30 10.84 12.52
N LEU A 68 14.20 12.04 13.13
CA LEU A 68 13.54 13.17 12.49
C LEU A 68 14.43 13.81 11.42
N PRO A 69 13.94 13.95 10.18
CA PRO A 69 14.76 14.43 9.07
C PRO A 69 14.92 15.95 9.02
N LEU A 70 13.95 16.65 9.60
CA LEU A 70 13.91 18.08 9.79
C LEU A 70 13.52 18.35 11.25
N ALA A 71 13.95 19.49 11.78
CA ALA A 71 13.45 19.96 13.07
C ALA A 71 11.97 20.35 12.93
N GLY A 72 11.20 20.18 14.00
CA GLY A 72 9.79 20.53 13.99
C GLY A 72 9.01 20.04 15.19
N CYS A 73 7.69 20.27 15.14
CA CYS A 73 6.74 19.87 16.15
C CYS A 73 6.15 18.49 15.84
N VAL A 74 6.16 17.60 16.82
CA VAL A 74 5.45 16.32 16.77
C VAL A 74 4.39 16.31 17.87
N ALA A 75 3.16 16.02 17.48
CA ALA A 75 2.01 16.07 18.38
C ALA A 75 1.08 14.88 18.17
N GLN A 76 0.35 14.51 19.21
CA GLN A 76 -0.70 13.51 19.15
C GLN A 76 -1.93 14.00 19.90
N ALA A 77 -3.09 13.80 19.29
CA ALA A 77 -4.37 14.15 19.86
C ALA A 77 -5.37 13.02 19.67
N ASN A 78 -6.37 12.96 20.54
CA ASN A 78 -7.51 12.07 20.40
C ASN A 78 -8.77 12.90 20.18
N ILE A 79 -9.56 12.54 19.17
CA ILE A 79 -10.77 13.27 18.79
C ILE A 79 -11.97 12.35 19.02
N SER A 80 -12.95 12.80 19.80
CA SER A 80 -14.18 12.03 19.99
C SER A 80 -15.01 12.00 18.71
N LEU A 81 -15.47 10.82 18.34
CA LEU A 81 -16.32 10.54 17.19
C LEU A 81 -17.73 10.11 17.68
N PRO A 82 -18.72 10.01 16.78
CA PRO A 82 -20.07 9.58 17.14
C PRO A 82 -20.12 8.25 17.92
N ASN A 83 -21.21 8.03 18.66
CA ASN A 83 -21.48 6.81 19.44
C ASN A 83 -20.41 6.47 20.50
N ASN A 84 -19.85 7.50 21.17
CA ASN A 84 -18.79 7.36 22.17
C ASN A 84 -17.54 6.62 21.67
N THR A 85 -17.27 6.69 20.37
CA THR A 85 -16.00 6.25 19.79
C THR A 85 -15.02 7.43 19.71
N GLN A 86 -13.79 7.14 19.35
CA GLN A 86 -12.74 8.15 19.19
C GLN A 86 -11.70 7.62 18.21
N HIS A 87 -10.79 8.48 17.77
CA HIS A 87 -9.58 8.06 17.08
C HIS A 87 -8.41 8.96 17.50
N SER A 88 -7.22 8.36 17.53
CA SER A 88 -5.96 9.06 17.72
C SER A 88 -5.45 9.60 16.39
N VAL A 89 -4.85 10.78 16.45
CA VAL A 89 -4.32 11.54 15.31
C VAL A 89 -2.90 11.95 15.64
N GLY A 90 -1.93 11.47 14.86
CA GLY A 90 -0.54 11.89 14.93
C GLY A 90 -0.24 12.96 13.90
N LEU A 91 0.54 13.96 14.30
CA LEU A 91 0.88 15.14 13.50
C LEU A 91 2.38 15.38 13.53
N VAL A 92 2.95 15.65 12.35
CA VAL A 92 4.33 16.16 12.21
C VAL A 92 4.32 17.48 11.45
N LEU A 93 4.99 18.49 11.99
CA LEU A 93 4.96 19.86 11.52
C LEU A 93 6.42 20.39 11.45
N PRO A 94 7.12 20.23 10.31
CA PRO A 94 8.51 20.68 10.17
C PRO A 94 8.65 22.21 10.14
N ASP A 95 9.74 22.73 10.70
CA ASP A 95 10.05 24.17 10.66
C ASP A 95 10.20 24.69 9.22
N GLU A 96 10.82 23.88 8.37
CA GLU A 96 11.02 24.14 6.95
C GLU A 96 9.83 23.64 6.12
N TRP A 97 8.61 24.02 6.54
CA TRP A 97 7.38 23.63 5.84
C TRP A 97 7.30 24.27 4.44
N ASN A 98 7.03 23.42 3.45
CA ASN A 98 7.03 23.79 2.05
C ASN A 98 5.66 24.28 1.53
N GLY A 99 4.65 24.40 2.39
CA GLY A 99 3.28 24.76 2.03
C GLY A 99 2.38 23.57 1.67
N ARG A 100 2.87 22.34 1.74
CA ARG A 100 2.13 21.12 1.35
C ARG A 100 1.73 20.28 2.55
N PHE A 101 0.60 19.61 2.42
CA PHE A 101 0.06 18.69 3.41
C PHE A 101 0.10 17.25 2.89
N MET A 102 0.37 16.28 3.74
CA MET A 102 0.27 14.86 3.38
C MET A 102 -0.42 14.03 4.46
N ALA A 103 -1.44 13.26 4.09
CA ALA A 103 -1.94 12.19 4.93
C ALA A 103 -1.30 10.85 4.56
N VAL A 104 -1.08 9.99 5.56
CA VAL A 104 -0.62 8.62 5.35
C VAL A 104 -1.63 7.64 5.95
N GLY A 105 -1.94 6.61 5.17
CA GLY A 105 -2.78 5.49 5.59
C GLY A 105 -2.13 4.50 6.55
N ASN A 106 -2.81 3.36 6.70
CA ASN A 106 -2.48 2.29 7.65
C ASN A 106 -2.29 0.94 6.94
N GLY A 107 -1.77 -0.06 7.65
CA GLY A 107 -1.73 -1.47 7.20
C GLY A 107 -2.90 -2.28 7.73
N GLU A 108 -3.25 -3.38 7.06
CA GLU A 108 -4.18 -4.42 7.54
C GLU A 108 -5.41 -3.89 8.29
N PHE A 109 -5.55 -4.24 9.58
CA PHE A 109 -6.59 -3.74 10.48
C PHE A 109 -6.00 -2.81 11.55
N ALA A 110 -4.92 -2.10 11.23
CA ALA A 110 -4.11 -1.42 12.22
C ALA A 110 -4.85 -0.31 12.98
N GLY A 111 -4.84 -0.47 14.29
CA GLY A 111 -5.31 0.44 15.33
C GLY A 111 -4.18 1.35 15.83
N SER A 112 -3.34 1.88 14.94
CA SER A 112 -2.16 2.66 15.34
C SER A 112 -1.80 3.75 14.32
N VAL A 113 -1.24 4.85 14.81
CA VAL A 113 -0.76 5.96 13.96
C VAL A 113 0.48 5.50 13.17
N GLY A 114 0.50 5.77 11.87
CA GLY A 114 1.63 5.49 10.97
C GLY A 114 2.83 6.43 11.17
N TRP A 115 3.47 6.39 12.34
CA TRP A 115 4.56 7.30 12.73
C TRP A 115 5.76 7.27 11.79
N SER A 116 6.23 6.07 11.41
CA SER A 116 7.33 5.88 10.45
C SER A 116 7.06 6.64 9.16
N SER A 117 5.87 6.44 8.59
CA SER A 117 5.48 7.02 7.31
C SER A 117 5.31 8.54 7.39
N ILE A 118 4.62 9.09 8.40
CA ILE A 118 4.46 10.55 8.50
C ILE A 118 5.79 11.24 8.77
N ILE A 119 6.68 10.68 9.60
CA ILE A 119 8.02 11.26 9.83
C ILE A 119 8.85 11.20 8.55
N ASN A 120 8.76 10.13 7.76
CA ASN A 120 9.44 10.03 6.47
C ASN A 120 9.01 11.14 5.50
N THR A 121 7.75 11.59 5.52
CA THR A 121 7.31 12.70 4.64
C THR A 121 8.00 14.04 4.95
N MET A 122 8.52 14.24 6.17
CA MET A 122 9.21 15.47 6.52
C MET A 122 10.46 15.69 5.66
N TRP A 123 11.04 14.66 5.02
CA TRP A 123 12.13 14.81 4.03
C TRP A 123 11.82 15.79 2.91
N TYR A 124 10.55 15.86 2.54
CA TYR A 124 10.07 16.74 1.49
C TYR A 124 9.56 18.07 2.02
N GLY A 125 9.51 18.24 3.35
CA GLY A 125 8.95 19.43 4.02
C GLY A 125 7.43 19.42 4.15
N PHE A 126 6.78 18.25 4.10
CA PHE A 126 5.33 18.13 4.35
C PHE A 126 5.00 18.32 5.83
N ALA A 127 3.88 19.02 6.07
CA ALA A 127 3.13 18.83 7.30
C ALA A 127 2.23 17.62 7.11
N SER A 128 2.24 16.67 8.04
CA SER A 128 1.62 15.37 7.79
C SER A 128 0.82 14.82 8.95
N VAL A 129 -0.18 14.01 8.59
CA VAL A 129 -1.11 13.38 9.53
C VAL A 129 -1.27 11.88 9.26
N SER A 130 -1.52 11.12 10.32
CA SER A 130 -2.06 9.76 10.25
C SER A 130 -2.97 9.53 11.46
N THR A 131 -3.72 8.44 11.46
CA THR A 131 -4.67 8.06 12.51
C THR A 131 -4.50 6.61 12.92
N ASP A 132 -4.97 6.26 14.12
CA ASP A 132 -5.14 4.87 14.55
C ASP A 132 -6.41 4.20 13.99
N THR A 133 -7.15 4.85 13.11
CA THR A 133 -8.40 4.36 12.52
C THR A 133 -9.57 4.15 13.50
N GLY A 134 -9.42 4.55 14.76
CA GLY A 134 -10.47 4.59 15.76
C GLY A 134 -10.60 3.37 16.67
N HIS A 135 -9.55 2.55 16.74
CA HIS A 135 -9.41 1.43 17.67
C HIS A 135 -7.92 1.15 17.96
N GLU A 136 -7.66 0.16 18.81
CA GLU A 136 -6.31 -0.34 19.11
C GLU A 136 -6.21 -1.83 18.78
N GLY A 137 -5.02 -2.30 18.42
CA GLY A 137 -4.77 -3.67 17.94
C GLY A 137 -4.76 -3.77 16.42
N ASN A 138 -4.55 -4.96 15.86
CA ASN A 138 -4.36 -5.15 14.42
C ASN A 138 -5.23 -6.29 13.83
N ASN A 139 -6.36 -6.61 14.47
CA ASN A 139 -7.24 -7.68 14.01
C ASN A 139 -8.71 -7.24 14.04
N GLY A 140 -9.60 -8.02 13.43
CA GLY A 140 -11.01 -7.68 13.26
C GLY A 140 -11.87 -7.65 14.54
N SER A 141 -11.31 -7.98 15.72
CA SER A 141 -12.09 -8.10 16.97
C SER A 141 -12.73 -6.79 17.44
N PHE A 142 -12.14 -5.64 17.11
CA PHE A 142 -12.69 -4.32 17.44
C PHE A 142 -14.09 -4.08 16.85
N GLY A 143 -14.43 -4.79 15.76
CA GLY A 143 -15.68 -4.61 15.03
C GLY A 143 -16.87 -5.41 15.56
N TYR A 144 -16.67 -6.29 16.55
CA TYR A 144 -17.74 -7.15 17.05
C TYR A 144 -18.78 -6.35 17.85
N HIS A 145 -20.04 -6.37 17.42
CA HIS A 145 -21.16 -5.56 17.94
C HIS A 145 -20.84 -4.07 18.04
N ASN A 146 -19.95 -3.57 17.17
CA ASN A 146 -19.45 -2.19 17.20
C ASN A 146 -19.38 -1.57 15.80
N GLU A 147 -20.55 -1.28 15.23
CA GLU A 147 -20.69 -0.65 13.91
C GLU A 147 -20.00 0.72 13.81
N ALA A 148 -19.94 1.46 14.92
CA ALA A 148 -19.27 2.76 14.96
C ALA A 148 -17.75 2.65 14.79
N ALA A 149 -17.12 1.63 15.38
CA ALA A 149 -15.70 1.36 15.18
C ALA A 149 -15.42 0.84 13.76
N LEU A 150 -16.28 -0.03 13.22
CA LEU A 150 -16.21 -0.44 11.81
C LEU A 150 -16.28 0.77 10.87
N THR A 151 -17.17 1.73 11.14
CA THR A 151 -17.29 2.98 10.37
C THR A 151 -16.03 3.85 10.47
N ASN A 152 -15.42 3.92 11.66
CA ASN A 152 -14.16 4.64 11.86
C ASN A 152 -13.05 4.07 10.98
N TRP A 153 -12.85 2.75 11.06
CA TRP A 153 -11.85 2.03 10.29
C TRP A 153 -12.11 2.06 8.77
N GLY A 154 -13.39 1.96 8.38
CA GLY A 154 -13.80 1.92 6.99
C GLY A 154 -13.42 3.20 6.24
N TYR A 155 -13.77 4.36 6.80
CA TYR A 155 -13.52 5.65 6.14
C TYR A 155 -13.42 6.86 7.10
N ARG A 156 -14.18 6.88 8.21
CA ARG A 156 -14.43 8.14 8.95
C ARG A 156 -13.20 8.68 9.68
N ALA A 157 -12.38 7.81 10.28
CA ALA A 157 -11.24 8.25 11.08
C ALA A 157 -10.15 8.92 10.22
N LEU A 158 -9.89 8.38 9.03
CA LEU A 158 -8.91 8.98 8.12
C LEU A 158 -9.40 10.35 7.63
N HIS A 159 -10.62 10.43 7.10
CA HIS A 159 -11.22 11.68 6.67
C HIS A 159 -11.22 12.75 7.79
N ASP A 160 -11.62 12.38 9.02
CA ASP A 160 -11.59 13.32 10.15
C ASP A 160 -10.16 13.79 10.47
N ALA A 161 -9.17 12.88 10.42
CA ALA A 161 -7.77 13.22 10.63
C ALA A 161 -7.25 14.18 9.55
N VAL A 162 -7.66 14.00 8.30
CA VAL A 162 -7.32 14.90 7.18
C VAL A 162 -7.91 16.29 7.41
N VAL A 163 -9.22 16.36 7.66
CA VAL A 163 -9.92 17.64 7.88
C VAL A 163 -9.33 18.41 9.06
N ASN A 164 -9.07 17.74 10.17
CA ASN A 164 -8.53 18.39 11.37
C ASN A 164 -7.02 18.65 11.27
N GLY A 165 -6.26 17.77 10.61
CA GLY A 165 -4.84 17.95 10.33
C GLY A 165 -4.57 19.15 9.43
N LYS A 166 -5.42 19.40 8.43
CA LYS A 166 -5.37 20.61 7.60
C LYS A 166 -5.56 21.87 8.43
N LYS A 167 -6.59 21.92 9.31
CA LYS A 167 -6.84 23.06 10.21
C LYS A 167 -5.66 23.34 11.14
N VAL A 168 -5.08 22.28 11.73
CA VAL A 168 -3.89 22.41 12.58
C VAL A 168 -2.72 22.97 11.78
N THR A 169 -2.47 22.44 10.58
CA THR A 169 -1.39 22.88 9.70
C THR A 169 -1.52 24.37 9.38
N GLU A 170 -2.66 24.80 8.85
CA GLU A 170 -2.88 26.20 8.46
C GLU A 170 -2.82 27.15 9.65
N GLY A 171 -3.38 26.73 10.79
CA GLY A 171 -3.33 27.49 12.04
C GLY A 171 -1.93 27.58 12.64
N TYR A 172 -1.16 26.50 12.61
CA TYR A 172 0.19 26.42 13.16
C TYR A 172 1.18 27.31 12.37
N TYR A 173 1.12 27.27 11.05
CA TYR A 173 1.99 28.09 10.20
C TYR A 173 1.42 29.48 9.88
N GLY A 174 0.15 29.73 10.19
CA GLY A 174 -0.55 30.97 9.85
C GLY A 174 -0.64 31.20 8.33
N LYS A 175 -0.70 30.13 7.54
CA LYS A 175 -0.71 30.16 6.07
C LYS A 175 -1.48 28.96 5.52
N ASP A 176 -2.27 29.21 4.48
CA ASP A 176 -3.08 28.20 3.79
C ASP A 176 -2.22 27.12 3.11
N ILE A 177 -2.74 25.88 3.09
CA ILE A 177 -2.14 24.77 2.38
C ILE A 177 -2.24 25.03 0.87
N SER A 178 -1.13 24.86 0.15
CA SER A 178 -1.08 25.03 -1.30
C SER A 178 -1.51 23.78 -2.06
N TYR A 179 -1.16 22.60 -1.55
CA TYR A 179 -1.49 21.30 -2.13
C TYR A 179 -1.63 20.24 -1.03
N SER A 180 -2.60 19.35 -1.18
CA SER A 180 -2.90 18.24 -0.26
C SER A 180 -2.60 16.89 -0.94
N TYR A 181 -1.86 16.01 -0.28
CA TYR A 181 -1.45 14.73 -0.82
C TYR A 181 -1.83 13.57 0.09
N TYR A 182 -1.95 12.38 -0.50
CA TYR A 182 -2.10 11.12 0.22
C TYR A 182 -1.07 10.11 -0.27
N ARG A 183 -0.55 9.29 0.65
CA ARG A 183 0.12 8.03 0.30
C ARG A 183 -0.28 6.89 1.22
N GLY A 184 -0.39 5.69 0.68
CA GLY A 184 -0.63 4.49 1.47
C GLY A 184 -0.49 3.23 0.62
N CYS A 185 -0.20 2.11 1.26
CA CYS A 185 -0.15 0.80 0.62
C CYS A 185 -1.01 -0.22 1.39
N SER A 186 -1.50 -1.29 0.75
CA SER A 186 -2.35 -2.31 1.39
C SER A 186 -3.71 -1.74 1.83
N ALA A 187 -4.06 -1.84 3.12
CA ALA A 187 -5.21 -1.13 3.69
C ALA A 187 -5.12 0.40 3.50
N GLY A 188 -3.92 0.96 3.39
CA GLY A 188 -3.67 2.35 3.01
C GLY A 188 -3.99 2.58 1.54
N GLY A 189 -3.71 1.63 0.66
CA GLY A 189 -4.18 1.69 -0.73
C GLY A 189 -5.71 1.72 -0.79
N LYS A 190 -6.40 0.87 0.00
CA LYS A 190 -7.87 0.90 0.16
C LYS A 190 -8.34 2.27 0.63
N GLN A 191 -7.75 2.79 1.69
CA GLN A 191 -8.08 4.11 2.24
C GLN A 191 -7.93 5.22 1.19
N GLY A 192 -6.84 5.23 0.41
CA GLY A 192 -6.64 6.18 -0.68
C GLY A 192 -7.73 6.12 -1.73
N PHE A 193 -8.13 4.92 -2.17
CA PHE A 193 -9.26 4.76 -3.10
C PHE A 193 -10.59 5.16 -2.47
N LYS A 194 -10.80 4.87 -1.18
CA LYS A 194 -12.03 5.24 -0.48
C LYS A 194 -12.18 6.75 -0.30
N GLU A 195 -11.07 7.45 -0.07
CA GLU A 195 -11.02 8.91 -0.05
C GLU A 195 -11.31 9.50 -1.42
N VAL A 196 -10.72 8.95 -2.50
CA VAL A 196 -11.03 9.36 -3.88
C VAL A 196 -12.52 9.18 -4.21
N GLU A 197 -13.11 8.08 -3.76
CA GLU A 197 -14.52 7.74 -3.94
C GLU A 197 -15.46 8.67 -3.16
N MET A 198 -15.24 8.82 -1.85
CA MET A 198 -16.21 9.46 -0.94
C MET A 198 -15.90 10.93 -0.64
N PHE A 199 -14.62 11.31 -0.65
CA PHE A 199 -14.13 12.61 -0.20
C PHE A 199 -13.17 13.20 -1.25
N PRO A 200 -13.63 13.40 -2.49
CA PRO A 200 -12.76 13.79 -3.60
C PRO A 200 -11.98 15.09 -3.35
N ASP A 201 -12.45 15.96 -2.46
CA ASP A 201 -11.82 17.25 -2.11
C ASP A 201 -10.67 17.13 -1.10
N ASP A 202 -10.43 15.94 -0.53
CA ASP A 202 -9.42 15.78 0.52
C ASP A 202 -7.98 15.84 -0.03
N PHE A 203 -7.73 15.42 -1.27
CA PHE A 203 -6.37 15.36 -1.82
C PHE A 203 -6.30 15.80 -3.27
N ASP A 204 -5.28 16.58 -3.62
CA ASP A 204 -4.91 16.92 -5.00
C ASP A 204 -4.13 15.79 -5.67
N GLY A 205 -3.33 15.05 -4.91
CA GLY A 205 -2.58 13.90 -5.39
C GLY A 205 -2.67 12.71 -4.45
N VAL A 206 -2.98 11.52 -4.97
CA VAL A 206 -3.11 10.28 -4.21
C VAL A 206 -2.13 9.25 -4.77
N VAL A 207 -1.32 8.66 -3.91
CA VAL A 207 -0.49 7.48 -4.23
C VAL A 207 -1.04 6.27 -3.48
N ALA A 208 -1.57 5.29 -4.21
CA ALA A 208 -2.18 4.08 -3.65
C ALA A 208 -1.42 2.83 -4.12
N GLY A 209 -0.73 2.16 -3.20
CA GLY A 209 -0.04 0.89 -3.45
C GLY A 209 -0.88 -0.32 -3.07
N ALA A 210 -0.83 -1.38 -3.87
CA ALA A 210 -1.44 -2.70 -3.59
C ALA A 210 -2.78 -2.60 -2.80
N PRO A 211 -3.81 -1.94 -3.34
CA PRO A 211 -4.97 -1.56 -2.53
C PRO A 211 -5.83 -2.76 -2.13
N ALA A 212 -6.13 -2.88 -0.83
CA ALA A 212 -7.10 -3.83 -0.28
C ALA A 212 -8.57 -3.40 -0.51
N TRP A 213 -8.86 -2.85 -1.70
CA TRP A 213 -10.09 -2.12 -2.00
C TRP A 213 -11.33 -3.00 -1.96
N TRP A 214 -11.21 -4.28 -2.30
CA TRP A 214 -12.33 -5.23 -2.32
C TRP A 214 -12.39 -6.06 -1.04
N THR A 215 -12.43 -5.36 0.09
CA THR A 215 -12.31 -5.97 1.43
C THR A 215 -13.31 -7.12 1.63
N SER A 216 -14.57 -6.97 1.19
CA SER A 216 -15.60 -8.00 1.38
C SER A 216 -15.29 -9.36 0.74
N HIS A 217 -14.52 -9.38 -0.35
CA HIS A 217 -14.14 -10.61 -1.04
C HIS A 217 -12.71 -11.05 -0.73
N GLN A 218 -11.77 -10.10 -0.67
CA GLN A 218 -10.35 -10.37 -0.42
C GLN A 218 -10.13 -11.11 0.89
N GLN A 219 -10.79 -10.68 1.97
CA GLN A 219 -10.59 -11.28 3.30
C GLN A 219 -11.06 -12.74 3.35
N LEU A 220 -12.16 -13.05 2.66
CA LEU A 220 -12.64 -14.43 2.51
C LEU A 220 -11.68 -15.25 1.64
N TRP A 221 -11.17 -14.66 0.56
CA TRP A 221 -10.22 -15.32 -0.33
C TRP A 221 -8.90 -15.65 0.39
N ASN A 222 -8.35 -14.73 1.19
CA ASN A 222 -7.15 -14.96 2.00
C ASN A 222 -7.30 -16.17 2.93
N VAL A 223 -8.46 -16.35 3.55
CA VAL A 223 -8.75 -17.54 4.38
C VAL A 223 -8.95 -18.79 3.53
N LEU A 224 -9.64 -18.67 2.39
CA LEU A 224 -9.93 -19.79 1.49
C LEU A 224 -8.65 -20.38 0.88
N THR A 225 -7.67 -19.57 0.50
CA THR A 225 -6.40 -20.05 -0.07
C THR A 225 -5.65 -20.93 0.92
N ALA A 226 -5.64 -20.59 2.20
CA ALA A 226 -5.08 -21.42 3.28
C ALA A 226 -5.87 -22.73 3.46
N ILE A 227 -7.20 -22.66 3.44
CA ILE A 227 -8.08 -23.83 3.58
C ILE A 227 -7.85 -24.85 2.47
N TRP A 228 -7.56 -24.41 1.24
CA TRP A 228 -7.27 -25.34 0.13
C TRP A 228 -6.05 -26.22 0.37
N ASN A 229 -5.09 -25.79 1.20
CA ASN A 229 -3.88 -26.54 1.53
C ASN A 229 -3.98 -27.29 2.87
N LEU A 230 -5.12 -27.23 3.57
CA LEU A 230 -5.33 -27.88 4.86
C LEU A 230 -6.24 -29.11 4.75
N PRO A 231 -6.08 -30.11 5.65
CA PRO A 231 -5.06 -30.19 6.71
C PRO A 231 -3.69 -30.61 6.18
N GLU A 232 -2.61 -30.30 6.91
CA GLU A 232 -1.22 -30.68 6.56
C GLU A 232 -1.01 -32.20 6.36
N THR A 233 -1.91 -33.03 6.90
CA THR A 233 -1.86 -34.49 6.77
C THR A 233 -2.51 -35.01 5.49
N ALA A 234 -3.12 -34.15 4.67
CA ALA A 234 -3.77 -34.54 3.43
C ALA A 234 -2.76 -34.88 2.33
N ASP A 235 -3.14 -35.77 1.41
CA ASP A 235 -2.32 -36.15 0.25
C ASP A 235 -2.17 -35.03 -0.80
N TYR A 236 -3.07 -34.05 -0.77
CA TYR A 236 -3.03 -32.85 -1.59
C TYR A 236 -2.32 -31.65 -0.93
N HIS A 237 -1.87 -31.79 0.31
CA HIS A 237 -1.09 -30.74 0.98
C HIS A 237 0.24 -30.53 0.28
N VAL A 238 0.60 -29.28 0.05
CA VAL A 238 1.84 -28.83 -0.58
C VAL A 238 2.69 -28.13 0.47
N SER A 239 3.87 -28.68 0.73
CA SER A 239 4.84 -28.08 1.66
C SER A 239 5.58 -26.91 1.01
N ASP A 240 6.19 -26.04 1.82
CA ASP A 240 6.98 -24.88 1.35
C ASP A 240 8.08 -25.29 0.37
N ALA A 241 8.75 -26.42 0.63
CA ALA A 241 9.79 -26.94 -0.26
C ALA A 241 9.22 -27.37 -1.63
N GLN A 242 7.99 -27.89 -1.66
CA GLN A 242 7.32 -28.22 -2.91
C GLN A 242 6.79 -26.96 -3.62
N MET A 243 6.30 -25.95 -2.90
CA MET A 243 5.98 -24.64 -3.48
C MET A 243 7.23 -24.01 -4.10
N THR A 244 8.37 -24.08 -3.42
CA THR A 244 9.67 -23.64 -3.96
C THR A 244 10.02 -24.40 -5.25
N ALA A 245 9.82 -25.72 -5.29
CA ALA A 245 10.07 -26.49 -6.51
C ALA A 245 9.15 -26.09 -7.69
N VAL A 246 7.89 -25.71 -7.39
CA VAL A 246 6.97 -25.16 -8.38
C VAL A 246 7.45 -23.78 -8.85
N GLN A 247 7.85 -22.91 -7.92
CA GLN A 247 8.40 -21.59 -8.22
C GLN A 247 9.63 -21.67 -9.12
N ASP A 248 10.59 -22.54 -8.78
CA ASP A 248 11.81 -22.74 -9.57
C ASP A 248 11.48 -23.17 -11.01
N GLU A 249 10.48 -24.04 -11.19
CA GLU A 249 10.07 -24.48 -12.52
C GLU A 249 9.28 -23.39 -13.27
N ILE A 250 8.43 -22.62 -12.58
CA ILE A 250 7.76 -21.44 -13.13
C ILE A 250 8.80 -20.44 -13.61
N LEU A 251 9.76 -20.07 -12.77
CA LEU A 251 10.81 -19.11 -13.11
C LEU A 251 11.59 -19.59 -14.33
N LYS A 252 12.00 -20.86 -14.33
CA LYS A 252 12.71 -21.49 -15.46
C LYS A 252 11.93 -21.43 -16.78
N GLN A 253 10.61 -21.51 -16.76
CA GLN A 253 9.77 -21.49 -17.96
C GLN A 253 9.33 -20.08 -18.35
N CYS A 254 9.05 -19.21 -17.39
CA CYS A 254 8.41 -17.91 -17.58
C CYS A 254 9.40 -16.77 -17.80
N ASP A 255 10.54 -16.73 -17.09
CA ASP A 255 11.56 -15.68 -17.23
C ASP A 255 11.99 -15.49 -18.70
N PRO A 256 12.35 -16.55 -19.46
CA PRO A 256 12.69 -16.44 -20.88
C PRO A 256 11.61 -15.85 -21.81
N GLN A 257 10.34 -15.77 -21.39
CA GLN A 257 9.22 -15.45 -22.28
C GLN A 257 9.09 -13.96 -22.58
N ASP A 258 9.69 -13.09 -21.78
CA ASP A 258 9.81 -11.65 -22.08
C ASP A 258 11.01 -11.31 -22.99
N GLY A 259 11.82 -12.32 -23.31
CA GLY A 259 13.01 -12.20 -24.15
C GLY A 259 14.32 -12.04 -23.38
N LEU A 260 14.27 -12.06 -22.05
CA LEU A 260 15.44 -12.05 -21.18
C LEU A 260 15.47 -13.28 -20.27
N LYS A 261 16.66 -13.58 -19.74
CA LYS A 261 16.81 -14.58 -18.69
C LYS A 261 17.54 -13.91 -17.54
N ASP A 262 16.80 -13.18 -16.73
CA ASP A 262 17.31 -12.35 -15.64
C ASP A 262 16.65 -12.64 -14.29
N ASN A 263 15.94 -13.77 -14.21
CA ASN A 263 15.18 -14.24 -13.06
C ASN A 263 14.02 -13.32 -12.65
N ILE A 264 13.54 -12.43 -13.52
CA ILE A 264 12.41 -11.55 -13.17
C ILE A 264 11.24 -11.87 -14.08
N LEU A 265 10.09 -12.17 -13.49
CA LEU A 265 8.88 -12.38 -14.28
C LEU A 265 8.31 -11.04 -14.74
N GLN A 266 8.72 -10.57 -15.93
CA GLN A 266 8.31 -9.26 -16.44
C GLN A 266 6.81 -9.16 -16.72
N ASN A 267 6.15 -10.27 -17.07
CA ASN A 267 4.72 -10.34 -17.35
C ASN A 267 4.14 -11.71 -16.95
N PRO A 268 3.87 -11.97 -15.66
CA PRO A 268 3.37 -13.26 -15.20
C PRO A 268 1.96 -13.57 -15.72
N PHE A 269 1.12 -12.56 -16.00
CA PHE A 269 -0.19 -12.78 -16.64
C PHE A 269 -0.08 -13.36 -18.05
N GLY A 270 1.02 -13.12 -18.75
CA GLY A 270 1.28 -13.61 -20.09
C GLY A 270 2.07 -14.92 -20.14
N CYS A 271 2.55 -15.44 -19.00
CA CYS A 271 3.37 -16.65 -19.01
C CYS A 271 2.54 -17.89 -19.36
N VAL A 272 3.08 -18.70 -20.28
CA VAL A 272 2.58 -20.05 -20.56
C VAL A 272 3.41 -21.06 -19.77
N PHE A 273 2.85 -21.56 -18.67
CA PHE A 273 3.48 -22.57 -17.80
C PHE A 273 2.96 -23.98 -18.08
N ASP A 274 3.87 -24.95 -18.25
CA ASP A 274 3.59 -26.39 -18.28
C ASP A 274 4.02 -27.02 -16.95
N PRO A 275 3.09 -27.55 -16.14
CA PRO A 275 3.45 -28.14 -14.85
C PRO A 275 4.05 -29.55 -14.96
N VAL A 276 3.97 -30.21 -16.12
CA VAL A 276 4.46 -31.60 -16.28
C VAL A 276 5.91 -31.81 -15.81
N PRO A 277 6.87 -30.91 -16.08
CA PRO A 277 8.27 -31.07 -15.65
C PRO A 277 8.48 -31.10 -14.13
N VAL A 278 7.62 -30.45 -13.33
CA VAL A 278 7.70 -30.46 -11.86
C VAL A 278 6.88 -31.59 -11.22
N MET A 279 6.17 -32.39 -12.03
CA MET A 279 5.39 -33.50 -11.50
C MET A 279 6.27 -34.66 -11.03
N CYS A 280 5.85 -35.30 -9.94
CA CYS A 280 6.52 -36.47 -9.40
C CYS A 280 6.48 -37.67 -10.37
N ASN A 281 7.64 -38.28 -10.64
CA ASN A 281 7.72 -39.55 -11.36
C ASN A 281 7.25 -40.73 -10.48
N ALA A 282 6.91 -41.85 -11.12
CA ALA A 282 6.36 -43.05 -10.45
C ALA A 282 7.23 -43.63 -9.32
N THR A 283 8.52 -43.27 -9.25
CA THR A 283 9.50 -43.76 -8.27
C THR A 283 9.99 -42.69 -7.29
N SER A 284 9.52 -41.44 -7.39
CA SER A 284 9.98 -40.32 -6.56
C SER A 284 8.80 -39.48 -6.08
N SER A 285 8.45 -39.60 -4.80
CA SER A 285 7.62 -38.64 -4.08
C SER A 285 8.46 -38.02 -2.98
N ASN A 286 9.01 -36.84 -3.23
CA ASN A 286 9.81 -36.09 -2.28
C ASN A 286 9.43 -34.60 -2.35
N ASN A 287 10.16 -33.76 -1.63
CA ASN A 287 9.88 -32.33 -1.54
C ASN A 287 10.31 -31.52 -2.77
N THR A 288 10.78 -32.15 -3.86
CA THR A 288 11.25 -31.45 -5.08
C THR A 288 10.32 -31.67 -6.28
N CYS A 289 9.12 -32.20 -6.05
CA CYS A 289 8.11 -32.43 -7.08
C CYS A 289 6.70 -32.37 -6.47
N VAL A 290 5.69 -32.21 -7.32
CA VAL A 290 4.28 -32.24 -6.92
C VAL A 290 3.52 -33.41 -7.54
N THR A 291 2.65 -34.05 -6.76
CA THR A 291 1.73 -35.07 -7.26
C THR A 291 0.55 -34.44 -8.03
N PRO A 292 -0.24 -35.20 -8.80
CA PRO A 292 -1.46 -34.68 -9.41
C PRO A 292 -2.47 -34.08 -8.41
N ALA A 293 -2.52 -34.58 -7.18
CA ALA A 293 -3.40 -34.05 -6.13
C ALA A 293 -2.88 -32.70 -5.63
N GLN A 294 -1.58 -32.60 -5.36
CA GLN A 294 -0.90 -31.37 -4.96
C GLN A 294 -0.98 -30.29 -6.05
N LEU A 295 -0.79 -30.65 -7.32
CA LEU A 295 -0.90 -29.71 -8.43
C LEU A 295 -2.32 -29.11 -8.53
N LYS A 296 -3.38 -29.85 -8.16
CA LYS A 296 -4.72 -29.26 -8.09
C LYS A 296 -4.82 -28.19 -7.01
N THR A 297 -4.14 -28.37 -5.87
CA THR A 297 -4.06 -27.36 -4.81
C THR A 297 -3.32 -26.13 -5.31
N VAL A 298 -2.13 -26.30 -5.90
CA VAL A 298 -1.34 -25.24 -6.54
C VAL A 298 -2.18 -24.46 -7.55
N ASN A 299 -2.87 -25.16 -8.46
CA ASN A 299 -3.69 -24.52 -9.49
C ASN A 299 -4.83 -23.68 -8.91
N LYS A 300 -5.37 -24.00 -7.73
CA LYS A 300 -6.41 -23.16 -7.13
C LYS A 300 -5.89 -21.77 -6.73
N LEU A 301 -4.61 -21.67 -6.35
CA LEU A 301 -4.00 -20.40 -5.94
C LEU A 301 -3.90 -19.40 -7.10
N PHE A 302 -3.60 -19.88 -8.31
CA PHE A 302 -3.40 -19.04 -9.50
C PHE A 302 -4.66 -18.85 -10.35
N ASN A 303 -5.69 -19.68 -10.14
CA ASN A 303 -6.94 -19.53 -10.86
C ASN A 303 -7.89 -18.57 -10.10
N PRO A 304 -8.68 -17.75 -10.82
CA PRO A 304 -9.70 -16.95 -10.17
C PRO A 304 -10.74 -17.82 -9.46
N TRP A 305 -11.22 -17.35 -8.32
CA TRP A 305 -12.31 -17.97 -7.58
C TRP A 305 -13.65 -17.55 -8.18
N TYR A 306 -14.34 -18.51 -8.81
CA TYR A 306 -15.72 -18.36 -9.29
C TYR A 306 -16.68 -19.18 -8.43
N GLU A 307 -17.87 -18.64 -8.17
CA GLU A 307 -18.98 -19.37 -7.59
C GLU A 307 -19.83 -20.08 -8.65
N ALA A 308 -20.74 -20.96 -8.23
CA ALA A 308 -21.49 -21.87 -9.11
C ALA A 308 -22.37 -21.18 -10.17
N ASN A 309 -22.60 -19.87 -10.05
CA ASN A 309 -23.35 -19.03 -10.99
C ASN A 309 -22.44 -18.26 -11.97
N ASP A 310 -21.17 -18.65 -12.09
CA ASP A 310 -20.12 -17.99 -12.88
C ASP A 310 -19.80 -16.55 -12.42
N THR A 311 -20.18 -16.17 -11.20
CA THR A 311 -19.77 -14.89 -10.60
C THR A 311 -18.31 -14.99 -10.15
N LEU A 312 -17.47 -14.08 -10.65
CA LEU A 312 -16.12 -13.88 -10.14
C LEU A 312 -16.20 -13.33 -8.70
N ILE A 313 -15.57 -14.02 -7.76
CA ILE A 313 -15.43 -13.54 -6.38
C ILE A 313 -14.10 -12.83 -6.20
N PHE A 314 -12.98 -13.48 -6.52
CA PHE A 314 -11.68 -12.83 -6.39
C PHE A 314 -10.67 -13.40 -7.39
N PRO A 315 -9.76 -12.59 -7.94
CA PRO A 315 -8.67 -13.08 -8.79
C PRO A 315 -7.72 -14.03 -8.04
N GLY A 316 -7.04 -14.91 -8.78
CA GLY A 316 -5.93 -15.71 -8.24
C GLY A 316 -4.64 -14.89 -8.14
N TYR A 317 -3.66 -15.41 -7.40
CA TYR A 317 -2.29 -14.88 -7.43
C TYR A 317 -1.72 -14.94 -8.84
N THR A 318 -0.71 -14.11 -9.12
CA THR A 318 0.08 -14.29 -10.35
C THR A 318 1.17 -15.32 -10.13
N LEU A 319 1.75 -15.83 -11.22
CA LEU A 319 2.90 -16.74 -11.13
C LEU A 319 4.12 -15.97 -10.60
N GLY A 320 4.93 -16.62 -9.77
CA GLY A 320 6.05 -15.96 -9.05
C GLY A 320 5.68 -15.48 -7.65
N THR A 321 4.62 -16.05 -7.08
CA THR A 321 4.09 -15.78 -5.72
C THR A 321 3.98 -17.07 -4.89
N GLU A 322 4.56 -18.18 -5.39
CA GLU A 322 4.34 -19.51 -4.81
C GLU A 322 4.85 -19.61 -3.37
N VAL A 323 6.03 -19.06 -3.08
CA VAL A 323 6.59 -18.96 -1.73
C VAL A 323 6.03 -17.71 -1.05
N GLY A 324 5.39 -17.91 0.10
CA GLY A 324 4.75 -16.84 0.88
C GLY A 324 3.22 -16.98 1.01
N ALA A 325 2.60 -17.87 0.23
CA ALA A 325 1.19 -18.27 0.37
C ALA A 325 1.08 -19.77 0.71
N PRO A 326 0.05 -20.28 1.42
CA PRO A 326 -0.91 -19.65 2.33
C PRO A 326 -0.88 -20.24 3.76
N SER A 327 -0.98 -19.37 4.78
CA SER A 327 -1.21 -19.74 6.18
C SER A 327 -2.57 -19.24 6.67
N LEU A 328 -3.17 -19.94 7.64
CA LEU A 328 -4.29 -19.35 8.39
C LEU A 328 -3.73 -18.26 9.28
N ASP A 329 -4.02 -17.01 8.92
CA ASP A 329 -3.70 -15.85 9.74
C ASP A 329 -4.87 -15.55 10.69
N ASP A 330 -4.58 -15.35 11.97
CA ASP A 330 -5.55 -14.96 12.98
C ASP A 330 -6.23 -13.62 12.59
N ASP A 331 -5.51 -12.71 11.94
CA ASP A 331 -6.03 -11.40 11.53
C ASP A 331 -7.14 -11.55 10.46
N PHE A 332 -6.98 -12.44 9.48
CA PHE A 332 -8.01 -12.69 8.46
C PHE A 332 -9.16 -13.56 8.99
N VAL A 333 -8.89 -14.48 9.91
CA VAL A 333 -9.94 -15.26 10.59
C VAL A 333 -10.83 -14.36 11.44
N THR A 334 -10.26 -13.36 12.11
CA THR A 334 -11.02 -12.42 12.94
C THR A 334 -11.94 -11.50 12.13
N TYR A 335 -11.67 -11.27 10.83
CA TYR A 335 -12.64 -10.64 9.92
C TYR A 335 -13.96 -11.43 9.89
N ILE A 336 -13.86 -12.74 9.63
CA ILE A 336 -15.02 -13.64 9.55
C ILE A 336 -15.71 -13.76 10.92
N GLN A 337 -14.94 -13.96 11.99
CA GLN A 337 -15.50 -14.11 13.33
C GLN A 337 -16.21 -12.84 13.80
N TYR A 338 -15.56 -11.68 13.68
CA TYR A 338 -15.97 -10.50 14.42
C TYR A 338 -16.52 -9.38 13.55
N MET A 339 -15.94 -9.14 12.37
CA MET A 339 -16.44 -8.09 11.48
C MET A 339 -17.71 -8.53 10.76
N LEU A 340 -17.87 -9.83 10.45
CA LEU A 340 -19.12 -10.42 9.95
C LEU A 340 -20.10 -10.83 11.07
N GLN A 341 -19.81 -10.51 12.33
CA GLN A 341 -20.69 -10.70 13.48
C GLN A 341 -21.07 -12.16 13.79
N ILE A 342 -20.23 -13.13 13.40
CA ILE A 342 -20.48 -14.57 13.57
C ILE A 342 -20.18 -15.05 15.01
N GLY A 343 -19.10 -14.54 15.60
CA GLY A 343 -18.57 -14.93 16.90
C GLY A 343 -17.30 -15.79 16.81
N GLY A 344 -16.57 -15.85 17.92
CA GLY A 344 -15.25 -16.52 18.01
C GLY A 344 -15.28 -18.06 18.00
N ASP A 345 -16.46 -18.68 18.00
CA ASP A 345 -16.60 -20.13 17.87
C ASP A 345 -16.40 -20.62 16.42
N TRP A 346 -16.39 -19.70 15.44
CA TRP A 346 -16.16 -20.03 14.04
C TRP A 346 -14.72 -20.50 13.81
N THR A 347 -14.57 -21.58 13.06
CA THR A 347 -13.28 -22.14 12.63
C THR A 347 -13.24 -22.29 11.11
N TRP A 348 -12.04 -22.52 10.56
CA TRP A 348 -11.88 -22.79 9.13
C TRP A 348 -12.73 -23.97 8.60
N LYS A 349 -13.13 -24.89 9.48
CA LYS A 349 -14.00 -26.04 9.14
C LYS A 349 -15.45 -25.63 8.89
N ASP A 350 -15.86 -24.46 9.35
CA ASP A 350 -17.21 -23.91 9.21
C ASP A 350 -17.36 -23.07 7.92
N TRP A 351 -16.28 -22.96 7.14
CA TRP A 351 -16.29 -22.25 5.86
C TRP A 351 -17.31 -22.88 4.89
N ASN A 352 -18.19 -22.04 4.35
CA ASN A 352 -19.20 -22.35 3.36
C ASN A 352 -19.47 -21.12 2.49
N PRO A 353 -19.71 -21.24 1.17
CA PRO A 353 -19.83 -20.09 0.25
C PRO A 353 -20.83 -18.98 0.63
N ASP A 354 -21.79 -19.23 1.52
CA ASP A 354 -22.74 -18.21 1.97
C ASP A 354 -22.06 -17.04 2.70
N LEU A 355 -20.81 -17.18 3.19
CA LEU A 355 -20.10 -16.01 3.75
C LEU A 355 -19.85 -14.92 2.72
N VAL A 356 -19.77 -15.23 1.42
CA VAL A 356 -19.61 -14.19 0.38
C VAL A 356 -20.82 -13.26 0.40
N ALA A 357 -22.03 -13.83 0.31
CA ALA A 357 -23.26 -13.06 0.36
C ALA A 357 -23.46 -12.33 1.70
N LEU A 358 -23.02 -12.93 2.81
CA LEU A 358 -23.02 -12.28 4.12
C LEU A 358 -22.05 -11.09 4.15
N SER A 359 -20.84 -11.26 3.64
CA SER A 359 -19.77 -10.27 3.63
C SER A 359 -20.15 -9.05 2.78
N ASP A 360 -20.74 -9.27 1.61
CA ASP A 360 -21.26 -8.19 0.77
C ASP A 360 -22.43 -7.46 1.41
N LYS A 361 -23.33 -8.21 2.06
CA LYS A 361 -24.48 -7.62 2.75
C LYS A 361 -24.05 -6.76 3.93
N ILE A 362 -23.08 -7.23 4.72
CA ILE A 362 -22.59 -6.50 5.90
C ILE A 362 -21.70 -5.34 5.44
N ASN A 363 -20.84 -5.56 4.45
CA ASN A 363 -19.79 -4.65 3.99
C ASN A 363 -19.18 -3.89 5.18
N PRO A 364 -18.45 -4.57 6.08
CA PRO A 364 -18.08 -4.01 7.38
C PRO A 364 -17.46 -2.62 7.27
N GLY A 365 -18.13 -1.62 7.85
CA GLY A 365 -17.65 -0.24 7.85
C GLY A 365 -17.79 0.51 6.53
N ASN A 366 -18.50 -0.05 5.55
CA ASN A 366 -18.47 0.40 4.16
C ASN A 366 -17.04 0.53 3.65
N ALA A 367 -16.18 -0.45 3.96
CA ALA A 367 -14.75 -0.35 3.70
C ALA A 367 -14.35 -0.68 2.26
N THR A 368 -15.17 -1.46 1.56
CA THR A 368 -14.97 -1.74 0.14
C THR A 368 -15.07 -0.43 -0.66
N ALA A 369 -14.12 -0.20 -1.58
CA ALA A 369 -14.08 0.97 -2.46
C ALA A 369 -14.51 0.60 -3.90
N ASP A 370 -15.78 0.24 -4.05
CA ASP A 370 -16.39 -0.33 -5.26
C ASP A 370 -17.29 0.65 -6.03
N ASP A 371 -17.37 1.92 -5.64
CA ASP A 371 -17.96 2.93 -6.53
C ASP A 371 -16.92 3.39 -7.55
N PHE A 372 -17.02 2.79 -8.73
CA PHE A 372 -16.09 3.00 -9.84
C PHE A 372 -16.25 4.37 -10.53
N ASP A 373 -17.33 5.13 -10.26
CA ASP A 373 -17.50 6.49 -10.79
C ASP A 373 -16.75 7.53 -9.94
N ILE A 374 -15.43 7.54 -10.07
CA ILE A 374 -14.56 8.54 -9.44
C ILE A 374 -14.50 9.86 -10.24
N SER A 375 -15.50 10.16 -11.08
CA SER A 375 -15.53 11.40 -11.85
C SER A 375 -15.51 12.68 -10.99
N PRO A 376 -16.03 12.72 -9.74
CA PRO A 376 -15.85 13.89 -8.87
C PRO A 376 -14.38 14.25 -8.63
N PHE A 377 -13.52 13.25 -8.39
CA PHE A 377 -12.09 13.45 -8.19
C PHE A 377 -11.40 13.99 -9.45
N TYR A 378 -11.77 13.47 -10.63
CA TYR A 378 -11.31 14.02 -11.91
C TYR A 378 -11.76 15.48 -12.11
N LYS A 379 -13.05 15.76 -11.89
CA LYS A 379 -13.67 17.09 -12.12
C LYS A 379 -13.04 18.19 -11.27
N LYS A 380 -12.61 17.85 -10.05
CA LYS A 380 -11.90 18.81 -9.19
C LYS A 380 -10.41 18.96 -9.54
N GLY A 381 -9.88 18.12 -10.44
CA GLY A 381 -8.50 18.16 -10.94
C GLY A 381 -7.51 17.23 -10.23
N GLY A 382 -8.00 16.27 -9.42
CA GLY A 382 -7.16 15.37 -8.63
C GLY A 382 -6.36 14.40 -9.49
N LYS A 383 -5.20 13.95 -9.00
CA LYS A 383 -4.29 13.01 -9.66
C LYS A 383 -4.11 11.74 -8.81
N LEU A 384 -4.13 10.59 -9.44
CA LEU A 384 -4.05 9.28 -8.81
C LEU A 384 -2.92 8.46 -9.44
N LEU A 385 -1.91 8.12 -8.64
CA LEU A 385 -0.89 7.14 -8.96
C LEU A 385 -1.20 5.85 -8.20
N HIS A 386 -1.39 4.78 -8.94
CA HIS A 386 -1.62 3.44 -8.40
C HIS A 386 -0.46 2.54 -8.79
N TYR A 387 0.03 1.73 -7.86
CA TYR A 387 0.98 0.67 -8.17
C TYR A 387 0.65 -0.65 -7.49
N HIS A 388 1.05 -1.77 -8.08
CA HIS A 388 0.89 -3.10 -7.46
C HIS A 388 2.03 -4.03 -7.90
N GLY A 389 2.58 -4.79 -6.96
CA GLY A 389 3.60 -5.81 -7.23
C GLY A 389 2.99 -7.01 -7.94
N TYR A 390 3.71 -7.58 -8.90
CA TYR A 390 3.27 -8.82 -9.54
C TYR A 390 3.40 -10.02 -8.59
N SER A 391 4.42 -10.02 -7.73
CA SER A 391 4.72 -11.12 -6.81
C SER A 391 4.04 -10.94 -5.44
N ASP A 392 2.93 -10.20 -5.34
CA ASP A 392 2.26 -9.89 -4.07
C ASP A 392 1.56 -11.14 -3.46
N PRO A 393 2.05 -11.69 -2.32
CA PRO A 393 1.46 -12.89 -1.68
C PRO A 393 0.27 -12.57 -0.77
N SER A 394 -0.07 -11.30 -0.56
CA SER A 394 -1.16 -10.88 0.34
C SER A 394 -2.41 -10.49 -0.44
N ILE A 395 -2.24 -9.78 -1.55
CA ILE A 395 -3.34 -9.29 -2.37
C ILE A 395 -3.06 -9.69 -3.82
N ALA A 396 -3.94 -10.52 -4.38
CA ALA A 396 -3.83 -10.89 -5.78
C ALA A 396 -3.81 -9.63 -6.67
N THR A 397 -2.71 -9.43 -7.41
CA THR A 397 -2.50 -8.28 -8.32
C THR A 397 -3.66 -8.08 -9.30
N GLY A 398 -4.32 -9.17 -9.69
CA GLY A 398 -5.51 -9.14 -10.55
C GLY A 398 -6.65 -8.27 -10.00
N SER A 399 -6.75 -8.07 -8.68
CA SER A 399 -7.79 -7.21 -8.09
C SER A 399 -7.61 -5.75 -8.51
N SER A 400 -6.36 -5.30 -8.65
CA SER A 400 -6.05 -3.93 -9.07
C SER A 400 -6.25 -3.71 -10.56
N VAL A 401 -5.99 -4.74 -11.37
CA VAL A 401 -6.38 -4.75 -12.79
C VAL A 401 -7.90 -4.68 -12.92
N TYR A 402 -8.64 -5.44 -12.11
CA TYR A 402 -10.11 -5.39 -12.06
C TYR A 402 -10.59 -3.98 -11.73
N LEU A 403 -10.08 -3.37 -10.66
CA LEU A 403 -10.43 -2.01 -10.24
C LEU A 403 -10.16 -0.97 -11.34
N TYR A 404 -8.95 -0.98 -11.92
CA TYR A 404 -8.58 -0.06 -13.00
C TYR A 404 -9.53 -0.17 -14.20
N ASN A 405 -9.83 -1.40 -14.64
CA ASN A 405 -10.71 -1.63 -15.79
C ASN A 405 -12.14 -1.15 -15.52
N HIS A 406 -12.69 -1.42 -14.33
CA HIS A 406 -14.06 -1.01 -14.00
C HIS A 406 -14.20 0.50 -13.82
N ILE A 407 -13.20 1.18 -13.24
CA ILE A 407 -13.13 2.64 -13.23
C ILE A 407 -13.09 3.18 -14.65
N GLN A 408 -12.24 2.62 -15.51
CA GLN A 408 -12.16 3.04 -16.91
C GLN A 408 -13.51 2.87 -17.63
N GLU A 409 -14.20 1.76 -17.40
CA GLU A 409 -15.52 1.47 -17.96
C GLU A 409 -16.61 2.43 -17.45
N ALA A 410 -16.61 2.79 -16.17
CA ALA A 410 -17.54 3.75 -15.58
C ALA A 410 -17.34 5.19 -16.10
N LEU A 411 -16.10 5.55 -16.42
CA LEU A 411 -15.73 6.91 -16.86
C LEU A 411 -15.87 7.13 -18.37
N ARG A 412 -15.71 6.08 -19.19
CA ARG A 412 -15.79 6.17 -20.67
C ARG A 412 -17.10 6.81 -21.17
N PRO A 413 -18.30 6.46 -20.68
CA PRO A 413 -19.55 7.10 -21.09
C PRO A 413 -19.66 8.59 -20.76
N GLN A 414 -18.79 9.10 -19.89
CA GLN A 414 -18.72 10.51 -19.50
C GLN A 414 -17.65 11.29 -20.28
N ASP A 415 -17.01 10.68 -21.28
CA ASP A 415 -15.91 11.25 -22.06
C ASP A 415 -14.71 11.70 -21.20
N ILE A 416 -14.48 11.01 -20.07
CA ILE A 416 -13.35 11.27 -19.18
C ILE A 416 -12.16 10.38 -19.57
N PRO A 417 -11.05 10.95 -20.10
CA PRO A 417 -9.84 10.20 -20.39
C PRO A 417 -9.12 9.82 -19.10
N ILE A 418 -9.05 8.52 -18.79
CA ILE A 418 -8.44 8.02 -17.54
C ILE A 418 -6.99 8.50 -17.36
N ASP A 419 -6.22 8.52 -18.45
CA ASP A 419 -4.80 8.87 -18.48
C ASP A 419 -4.48 10.32 -18.08
N ASP A 420 -5.47 11.21 -18.10
CA ASP A 420 -5.31 12.61 -17.72
C ASP A 420 -5.17 12.79 -16.20
N PHE A 421 -5.60 11.78 -15.42
CA PHE A 421 -5.65 11.89 -13.97
C PHE A 421 -5.35 10.60 -13.19
N TYR A 422 -5.42 9.43 -13.81
CA TYR A 422 -5.19 8.14 -13.16
C TYR A 422 -4.18 7.30 -13.96
N ARG A 423 -2.99 7.06 -13.37
CA ARG A 423 -1.96 6.17 -13.91
C ARG A 423 -1.79 4.97 -12.98
N PHE A 424 -1.78 3.77 -13.56
CA PHE A 424 -1.59 2.51 -12.85
C PHE A 424 -0.32 1.81 -13.35
N PHE A 425 0.52 1.34 -12.43
CA PHE A 425 1.80 0.69 -12.73
C PHE A 425 1.88 -0.70 -12.07
N LEU A 426 2.26 -1.70 -12.86
CA LEU A 426 2.56 -3.04 -12.36
C LEU A 426 4.07 -3.19 -12.21
N ILE A 427 4.52 -3.78 -11.10
CA ILE A 427 5.94 -3.87 -10.74
C ILE A 427 6.39 -5.33 -10.74
N PRO A 428 7.14 -5.77 -11.78
CA PRO A 428 7.75 -7.10 -11.85
C PRO A 428 8.60 -7.43 -10.63
N GLY A 429 8.35 -8.60 -10.06
CA GLY A 429 9.06 -9.13 -8.91
C GLY A 429 8.89 -8.36 -7.60
N MET A 430 8.09 -7.29 -7.53
CA MET A 430 7.76 -6.69 -6.24
C MET A 430 6.71 -7.53 -5.51
N GLU A 431 6.93 -7.76 -4.21
CA GLU A 431 5.96 -8.43 -3.33
C GLU A 431 4.93 -7.42 -2.77
N HIS A 432 4.34 -7.73 -1.61
CA HIS A 432 3.34 -6.88 -0.99
C HIS A 432 3.96 -5.57 -0.50
N CYS A 433 3.64 -4.47 -1.19
CA CYS A 433 4.11 -3.10 -0.96
C CYS A 433 5.61 -2.84 -1.12
N THR A 434 6.46 -3.82 -0.81
CA THR A 434 7.91 -3.71 -0.78
C THR A 434 8.54 -5.08 -1.03
N GLY A 435 9.87 -5.12 -1.13
CA GLY A 435 10.61 -6.37 -1.26
C GLY A 435 10.43 -7.04 -2.62
N THR A 436 11.09 -8.19 -2.75
CA THR A 436 11.09 -9.03 -3.94
C THR A 436 11.35 -10.47 -3.50
N PRO A 437 10.79 -11.47 -4.20
CA PRO A 437 11.15 -12.86 -3.94
C PRO A 437 12.67 -13.05 -4.05
N SER A 438 13.23 -13.85 -3.15
CA SER A 438 14.69 -14.01 -3.01
C SER A 438 15.38 -14.61 -4.25
N ASP A 439 14.62 -15.30 -5.10
CA ASP A 439 15.05 -15.89 -6.37
C ASP A 439 14.95 -14.92 -7.56
N GLN A 440 14.14 -13.85 -7.44
CA GLN A 440 13.98 -12.84 -8.49
C GLN A 440 14.91 -11.63 -8.32
N ASP A 441 15.09 -11.16 -7.08
CA ASP A 441 15.94 -10.00 -6.76
C ASP A 441 15.69 -8.79 -7.69
N ALA A 442 14.40 -8.46 -7.86
CA ALA A 442 13.90 -7.47 -8.80
C ALA A 442 13.96 -6.03 -8.26
N PRO A 443 14.04 -5.01 -9.15
CA PRO A 443 13.85 -3.62 -8.75
C PRO A 443 12.43 -3.34 -8.25
N TYR A 444 12.28 -2.93 -6.99
CA TYR A 444 10.98 -2.59 -6.39
C TYR A 444 10.92 -1.17 -5.79
N TYR A 445 12.07 -0.60 -5.43
CA TYR A 445 12.13 0.60 -4.60
C TYR A 445 11.90 1.86 -5.42
N MET A 446 10.85 2.62 -5.07
CA MET A 446 10.50 3.93 -5.65
C MET A 446 10.02 4.92 -4.58
N ASN A 447 10.41 4.72 -3.32
CA ASN A 447 9.91 5.49 -2.18
C ASN A 447 8.37 5.42 -2.06
N GLY A 448 7.80 4.23 -2.31
CA GLY A 448 6.42 3.91 -1.98
C GLY A 448 6.22 3.86 -0.45
N ASP A 449 4.96 3.87 -0.01
CA ASP A 449 4.69 3.78 1.42
C ASP A 449 5.23 2.45 2.00
N SER A 450 5.79 2.51 3.22
CA SER A 450 6.49 1.41 3.89
C SER A 450 7.77 0.87 3.22
N GLN A 451 8.09 1.23 1.98
CA GLN A 451 9.27 0.68 1.28
C GLN A 451 10.59 1.04 1.96
N ALA A 452 10.71 2.26 2.48
CA ALA A 452 11.91 2.72 3.19
C ALA A 452 12.30 1.82 4.36
N ALA A 453 11.32 1.16 4.99
CA ALA A 453 11.56 0.29 6.13
C ALA A 453 12.21 -1.06 5.73
N SER A 454 12.11 -1.46 4.46
CA SER A 454 12.74 -2.69 3.94
C SER A 454 14.24 -2.56 3.63
N LEU A 455 14.76 -1.33 3.64
CA LEU A 455 16.17 -1.04 3.38
C LEU A 455 16.92 -0.78 4.69
N SER A 456 18.23 -1.05 4.70
CA SER A 456 19.09 -0.70 5.83
C SER A 456 19.45 0.80 5.84
N GLY A 457 19.67 1.34 7.04
CA GLY A 457 20.10 2.72 7.26
C GLY A 457 18.98 3.76 7.15
N THR A 458 19.33 5.04 7.27
CA THR A 458 18.36 6.13 7.14
C THR A 458 18.14 6.45 5.67
N VAL A 459 16.93 6.20 5.16
CA VAL A 459 16.62 6.28 3.72
C VAL A 459 15.76 7.48 3.36
N PHE A 460 16.25 8.31 2.43
CA PHE A 460 15.64 9.57 2.01
C PHE A 460 15.30 9.51 0.53
N GLY A 461 14.00 9.56 0.22
CA GLY A 461 13.51 9.36 -1.14
C GLY A 461 14.09 8.09 -1.75
N VAL A 462 14.51 8.15 -3.01
CA VAL A 462 15.34 7.13 -3.64
C VAL A 462 16.81 7.56 -3.59
N PRO A 463 17.67 6.96 -2.75
CA PRO A 463 19.06 7.39 -2.62
C PRO A 463 19.83 7.43 -3.96
N GLY A 464 20.47 8.57 -4.22
CA GLY A 464 21.17 8.83 -5.48
C GLY A 464 20.30 9.46 -6.58
N PHE A 465 18.99 9.53 -6.39
CA PHE A 465 18.03 10.05 -7.36
C PHE A 465 17.11 11.08 -6.70
N ASN A 466 17.02 12.27 -7.29
CA ASN A 466 16.15 13.34 -6.79
C ASN A 466 15.32 13.87 -7.96
N ASP A 467 14.53 12.98 -8.54
CA ASP A 467 13.75 13.24 -9.73
C ASP A 467 12.43 12.44 -9.75
N PRO A 468 11.40 12.92 -10.47
CA PRO A 468 10.08 12.33 -10.48
C PRO A 468 9.97 11.00 -11.24
N LYS A 469 11.05 10.48 -11.84
CA LYS A 469 11.02 9.16 -12.48
C LYS A 469 11.35 8.05 -11.49
N HIS A 470 12.17 8.32 -10.49
CA HIS A 470 12.55 7.33 -9.49
C HIS A 470 11.64 7.39 -8.25
N ASP A 471 11.19 8.59 -7.87
CA ASP A 471 10.50 8.81 -6.60
C ASP A 471 9.00 9.09 -6.78
N LEU A 472 8.15 8.24 -6.21
CA LEU A 472 6.69 8.35 -6.28
C LEU A 472 6.14 9.65 -5.68
N VAL A 473 6.77 10.17 -4.62
CA VAL A 473 6.35 11.44 -3.98
C VAL A 473 6.67 12.61 -4.91
N LEU A 474 7.85 12.62 -5.52
CA LEU A 474 8.19 13.65 -6.51
C LEU A 474 7.37 13.51 -7.79
N ALA A 475 7.02 12.28 -8.21
CA ALA A 475 6.16 12.03 -9.36
C ALA A 475 4.77 12.63 -9.18
N ILE A 476 4.10 12.36 -8.05
CA ILE A 476 2.76 12.90 -7.79
C ILE A 476 2.78 14.42 -7.66
N MET A 477 3.79 14.98 -6.99
CA MET A 477 3.96 16.43 -6.90
C MET A 477 4.13 17.07 -8.27
N ASN A 478 5.00 16.51 -9.12
CA ASN A 478 5.23 17.05 -10.46
C ASN A 478 3.97 16.98 -11.34
N TRP A 479 3.14 15.95 -11.16
CA TRP A 479 1.89 15.84 -11.89
C TRP A 479 0.85 16.85 -11.42
N VAL A 480 0.65 16.99 -10.12
CA VAL A 480 -0.32 17.93 -9.53
C VAL A 480 0.08 19.37 -9.80
N GLU A 481 1.35 19.73 -9.58
CA GLU A 481 1.78 21.12 -9.55
C GLU A 481 2.21 21.63 -10.92
N ASN A 482 2.80 20.77 -11.75
CA ASN A 482 3.34 21.14 -13.06
C ASN A 482 2.60 20.48 -14.22
N GLY A 483 1.52 19.73 -13.96
CA GLY A 483 0.72 19.07 -14.99
C GLY A 483 1.46 17.97 -15.76
N THR A 484 2.58 17.47 -15.24
CA THR A 484 3.44 16.51 -15.94
C THR A 484 3.22 15.11 -15.36
N ALA A 485 2.39 14.32 -16.03
CA ALA A 485 2.16 12.92 -15.68
C ALA A 485 3.43 12.07 -15.87
N PRO A 486 3.66 11.03 -15.04
CA PRO A 486 4.75 10.10 -15.29
C PRO A 486 4.42 9.20 -16.48
N ASP A 487 5.21 9.30 -17.56
CA ASP A 487 5.13 8.41 -18.71
C ASP A 487 5.68 7.00 -18.41
N TYR A 488 6.53 6.90 -17.38
CA TYR A 488 7.09 5.69 -16.80
C TYR A 488 7.74 6.03 -15.45
N LEU A 489 7.98 5.02 -14.62
CA LEU A 489 8.74 5.13 -13.37
C LEU A 489 9.93 4.17 -13.39
N ILE A 490 10.90 4.34 -12.50
CA ILE A 490 12.14 3.55 -12.45
C ILE A 490 12.33 3.00 -11.02
N PRO A 491 11.75 1.84 -10.72
CA PRO A 491 12.15 1.04 -9.58
C PRO A 491 13.65 0.76 -9.54
N THR A 492 14.18 0.74 -8.32
CA THR A 492 15.59 0.52 -8.03
C THR A 492 15.76 -0.68 -7.10
N LYS A 493 16.73 -1.54 -7.40
CA LYS A 493 17.26 -2.53 -6.46
C LYS A 493 18.61 -2.00 -5.94
N PHE A 494 18.75 -1.93 -4.63
CA PHE A 494 20.05 -1.72 -3.99
C PHE A 494 20.70 -3.07 -3.69
N LYS A 495 22.02 -3.14 -3.82
CA LYS A 495 22.74 -4.37 -3.55
C LYS A 495 22.57 -4.77 -2.09
N ASN A 496 22.22 -6.04 -1.84
CA ASN A 496 21.92 -6.56 -0.49
C ASN A 496 20.81 -5.80 0.26
N ASP A 497 19.97 -5.03 -0.43
CA ASP A 497 19.01 -4.10 0.17
C ASP A 497 19.68 -3.09 1.13
N ASP A 498 20.95 -2.76 0.87
CA ASP A 498 21.73 -1.75 1.59
C ASP A 498 22.07 -0.58 0.65
N VAL A 499 21.64 0.60 1.04
CA VAL A 499 21.86 1.84 0.28
C VAL A 499 23.36 2.13 0.12
N ALA A 500 24.18 1.78 1.11
CA ALA A 500 25.62 2.03 1.09
C ALA A 500 26.37 1.17 0.06
N ASP A 501 25.80 0.02 -0.32
CA ASP A 501 26.37 -0.88 -1.34
C ASP A 501 26.07 -0.42 -2.77
N GLY A 502 25.22 0.59 -2.94
CA GLY A 502 24.89 1.21 -4.21
C GLY A 502 23.79 0.48 -5.00
N VAL A 503 23.47 1.05 -6.16
CA VAL A 503 22.45 0.51 -7.07
C VAL A 503 22.97 -0.77 -7.74
N ASP A 504 22.18 -1.84 -7.65
CA ASP A 504 22.41 -3.08 -8.37
C ASP A 504 21.72 -3.06 -9.73
N LYS A 505 20.38 -2.94 -9.73
CA LYS A 505 19.56 -3.01 -10.94
C LYS A 505 18.50 -1.92 -10.98
N GLN A 506 18.18 -1.44 -12.19
CA GLN A 506 17.06 -0.56 -12.44
C GLN A 506 16.31 -1.01 -13.69
N ARG A 507 14.99 -1.01 -13.61
CA ARG A 507 14.11 -1.36 -14.73
C ARG A 507 12.92 -0.43 -14.74
N PRO A 508 12.60 0.25 -15.86
CA PRO A 508 11.43 1.09 -15.88
C PRO A 508 10.16 0.24 -15.81
N ILE A 509 9.11 0.80 -15.24
CA ILE A 509 7.74 0.29 -15.28
C ILE A 509 6.86 1.27 -16.05
N CYS A 510 5.88 0.73 -16.75
CA CYS A 510 5.09 1.47 -17.73
C CYS A 510 3.65 1.61 -17.26
N PRO A 511 2.94 2.67 -17.69
CA PRO A 511 1.54 2.82 -17.38
C PRO A 511 0.74 1.68 -18.04
N TYR A 512 0.01 0.93 -17.23
CA TYR A 512 -0.83 -0.16 -17.68
C TYR A 512 -1.81 0.33 -18.77
N PRO A 513 -1.98 -0.40 -19.89
CA PRO A 513 -1.55 -1.78 -20.15
C PRO A 513 -0.20 -1.93 -20.86
N GLN A 514 0.64 -0.90 -20.90
CA GLN A 514 1.98 -1.01 -21.47
C GLN A 514 2.90 -1.81 -20.54
N LEU A 515 3.91 -2.45 -21.14
CA LEU A 515 4.95 -3.20 -20.45
C LEU A 515 6.32 -2.62 -20.82
N ALA A 516 7.29 -2.75 -19.90
CA ALA A 516 8.67 -2.45 -20.22
C ALA A 516 9.26 -3.53 -21.10
N ARG A 517 9.98 -3.12 -22.14
CA ARG A 517 10.63 -3.98 -23.12
C ARG A 517 12.10 -3.62 -23.26
N TYR A 518 12.94 -4.63 -23.22
CA TYR A 518 14.36 -4.44 -23.46
C TYR A 518 14.62 -4.10 -24.94
N LYS A 519 15.54 -3.17 -25.20
CA LYS A 519 15.87 -2.74 -26.57
C LYS A 519 16.63 -3.81 -27.37
N GLY A 520 17.09 -4.88 -26.72
CA GLY A 520 17.89 -5.94 -27.34
C GLY A 520 19.39 -5.65 -27.34
N SER A 521 19.83 -4.53 -26.77
CA SER A 521 21.24 -4.16 -26.63
C SER A 521 21.45 -3.21 -25.45
N GLY A 522 22.62 -3.29 -24.82
CA GLY A 522 22.95 -2.51 -23.62
C GLY A 522 23.08 -3.42 -22.39
N ASP A 523 23.16 -2.79 -21.23
CA ASP A 523 23.09 -3.48 -19.94
C ASP A 523 21.61 -3.56 -19.52
N VAL A 524 21.13 -4.77 -19.21
CA VAL A 524 19.72 -5.02 -18.83
C VAL A 524 19.38 -4.39 -17.48
N ASP A 525 20.39 -4.17 -16.64
CA ASP A 525 20.24 -3.59 -15.31
C ASP A 525 20.22 -2.05 -15.34
N LYS A 526 20.23 -1.45 -16.55
CA LYS A 526 20.18 0.01 -16.76
C LYS A 526 18.89 0.43 -17.45
N ALA A 527 18.14 1.31 -16.78
CA ALA A 527 16.81 1.73 -17.22
C ALA A 527 16.80 2.38 -18.62
N GLU A 528 17.88 3.04 -19.05
CA GLU A 528 17.98 3.65 -20.38
C GLU A 528 17.96 2.63 -21.53
N ASN A 529 18.15 1.34 -21.27
CA ASN A 529 18.14 0.28 -22.28
C ASN A 529 16.76 -0.37 -22.46
N TRP A 530 15.73 0.23 -21.89
CA TRP A 530 14.34 -0.22 -21.95
C TRP A 530 13.43 0.85 -22.57
N TYR A 531 12.23 0.45 -22.97
CA TYR A 531 11.17 1.34 -23.44
C TYR A 531 9.80 0.79 -23.09
N CYS A 532 8.79 1.66 -23.01
CA CYS A 532 7.41 1.24 -22.82
C CYS A 532 6.74 0.91 -24.15
N GLY A 533 6.05 -0.23 -24.21
CA GLY A 533 5.32 -0.67 -25.38
C GLY A 533 4.13 -1.56 -25.03
N THR A 534 3.12 -1.56 -25.89
CA THR A 534 2.00 -2.51 -25.83
C THR A 534 2.41 -3.89 -26.31
N LEU A 535 1.65 -4.93 -25.92
CA LEU A 535 1.83 -6.27 -26.47
C LEU A 535 1.63 -6.31 -27.98
N TYR A 536 0.76 -5.43 -28.51
CA TYR A 536 0.33 -5.33 -29.90
C TYR A 536 0.77 -4.03 -30.58
#